data_AF-A0A6P0S5Q2-F1
#
_entry.id   AF-A0A6P0S5Q2-F1
#
_cell.length_a   1.000
_cell.length_b   1.000
_cell.length_c   1.000
_cell.angle_alpha   90.00
_cell.angle_beta   90.00
_cell.angle_gamma   90.00
#
_symmetry.space_group_name_H-M   'P 1'
#
loop_
_entity.id
_entity.type
_entity.pdbx_description
1 polymer ?
#
loop_
_entity_poly.entity_id
_entity_poly.type
_entity_poly.pdbx_seq_one_letter_code
_entity_poly.pdbx_strand_id
1 'polypeptide(L)'
;MSQRIANTLTKTSNSTTTFAGKGGAIPDGIGSFQDEIVIQEDFHITEVSVTLNDIIHTWVGDLSVRLRHLESNTVVDLFQRPGLPKFSSSGYCNDLKGNYSFSDRSDCNFEEIAATHAVIPSGKYASLQSLSAFSGMSGSGTWQLIIKDSSAGDSGSLGSWNLDFESE
;
A
#
# COMPACT_ATOMS: atom_id res chain seq x y z
N MET A 1 -6.58 -20.44 53.99
CA MET A 1 -7.21 -21.11 52.84
C MET A 1 -8.12 -20.10 52.16
N SER A 2 -7.63 -19.37 51.17
CA SER A 2 -8.38 -19.02 49.95
C SER A 2 -7.48 -18.19 49.03
N GLN A 3 -7.50 -18.56 47.76
CA GLN A 3 -6.50 -18.30 46.74
C GLN A 3 -6.53 -16.85 46.23
N ARG A 4 -5.35 -16.28 45.95
CA ARG A 4 -5.22 -15.14 45.04
C ARG A 4 -5.40 -15.67 43.62
N ILE A 5 -6.46 -15.22 42.95
CA ILE A 5 -6.67 -15.43 41.52
C ILE A 5 -5.62 -14.56 40.81
N ALA A 6 -4.68 -15.21 40.13
CA ALA A 6 -3.81 -14.52 39.18
C ALA A 6 -4.61 -14.38 37.87
N ASN A 7 -5.06 -13.16 37.57
CA ASN A 7 -5.49 -12.83 36.21
C ASN A 7 -4.26 -12.86 35.32
N THR A 8 -4.13 -13.92 34.53
CA THR A 8 -3.17 -13.98 33.42
C THR A 8 -3.60 -12.96 32.37
N LEU A 9 -2.98 -11.78 32.39
CA LEU A 9 -3.02 -10.88 31.24
C LEU A 9 -2.17 -11.52 30.15
N THR A 10 -2.80 -12.15 29.16
CA THR A 10 -2.13 -12.46 27.90
C THR A 10 -1.85 -11.11 27.22
N LYS A 11 -0.62 -10.62 27.39
CA LYS A 11 -0.10 -9.52 26.59
C LYS A 11 0.19 -10.11 25.21
N THR A 12 -0.77 -10.06 24.29
CA THR A 12 -0.49 -10.22 22.85
C THR A 12 0.50 -9.12 22.50
N SER A 13 1.74 -9.52 22.26
CA SER A 13 2.78 -8.61 21.78
C SER A 13 2.65 -8.59 20.28
N ASN A 14 1.85 -7.67 19.72
CA ASN A 14 1.86 -7.43 18.28
C ASN A 14 3.30 -7.16 17.85
N SER A 15 3.88 -8.06 17.07
CA SER A 15 5.21 -7.90 16.49
C SER A 15 5.03 -7.28 15.11
N THR A 16 5.78 -6.23 14.81
CA THR A 16 5.84 -5.67 13.46
C THR A 16 6.97 -6.34 12.70
N THR A 17 6.67 -6.90 11.54
CA THR A 17 7.66 -7.47 10.62
C THR A 17 7.61 -6.71 9.30
N THR A 18 8.78 -6.27 8.84
CA THR A 18 8.92 -5.48 7.60
C THR A 18 9.65 -6.29 6.54
N PHE A 19 9.06 -6.37 5.36
CA PHE A 19 9.69 -6.90 4.16
C PHE A 19 9.93 -5.76 3.16
N ALA A 20 11.02 -5.84 2.40
CA ALA A 20 11.40 -4.82 1.44
C ALA A 20 11.44 -5.39 0.03
N GLY A 21 10.67 -4.79 -0.87
CA GLY A 21 10.74 -5.06 -2.30
C GLY A 21 11.56 -3.99 -3.01
N LYS A 22 11.87 -4.26 -4.28
CA LYS A 22 12.71 -3.42 -5.12
C LYS A 22 11.90 -2.31 -5.77
N GLY A 23 12.59 -1.26 -6.20
CA GLY A 23 12.03 -0.25 -7.09
C GLY A 23 12.34 -0.50 -8.56
N GLY A 24 11.87 0.39 -9.41
CA GLY A 24 12.09 0.35 -10.85
C GLY A 24 11.34 1.46 -11.59
N ALA A 25 11.49 1.47 -12.91
CA ALA A 25 10.74 2.38 -13.77
C ALA A 25 9.25 1.98 -13.80
N ILE A 26 8.37 2.98 -13.77
CA ILE A 26 6.94 2.84 -14.01
C ILE A 26 6.71 3.00 -15.52
N PRO A 27 6.29 1.95 -16.25
CA PRO A 27 6.05 2.02 -17.69
C PRO A 27 4.92 3.01 -18.03
N ASP A 28 5.19 3.90 -18.98
CA ASP A 28 4.28 4.97 -19.43
C ASP A 28 3.18 4.43 -20.35
N GLY A 29 1.91 4.54 -19.95
CA GLY A 29 0.70 4.18 -20.73
C GLY A 29 0.53 2.72 -21.17
N ILE A 30 1.56 1.87 -21.04
CA ILE A 30 1.58 0.47 -21.46
C ILE A 30 2.22 -0.43 -20.41
N GLY A 31 1.51 -1.50 -20.03
CA GLY A 31 2.00 -2.45 -19.02
C GLY A 31 1.84 -1.93 -17.60
N SER A 32 2.72 -2.38 -16.71
CA SER A 32 2.77 -1.99 -15.29
C SER A 32 4.14 -2.33 -14.72
N PHE A 33 4.62 -1.54 -13.76
CA PHE A 33 5.68 -1.99 -12.86
C PHE A 33 5.12 -3.06 -11.93
N GLN A 34 5.88 -4.14 -11.74
CA GLN A 34 5.55 -5.22 -10.82
C GLN A 34 6.82 -5.66 -10.10
N ASP A 35 6.72 -5.87 -8.80
CA ASP A 35 7.77 -6.47 -7.98
C ASP A 35 7.15 -7.39 -6.94
N GLU A 36 7.88 -8.43 -6.56
CA GLU A 36 7.40 -9.52 -5.70
C GLU A 36 8.31 -9.71 -4.49
N ILE A 37 7.67 -9.90 -3.35
CA ILE A 37 8.28 -10.35 -2.11
C ILE A 37 7.78 -11.77 -1.84
N VAL A 38 8.71 -12.72 -1.70
CA VAL A 38 8.40 -14.08 -1.29
C VAL A 38 8.67 -14.20 0.21
N ILE A 39 7.62 -14.50 0.98
CA ILE A 39 7.66 -14.66 2.43
C ILE A 39 7.55 -16.15 2.75
N GLN A 40 8.51 -16.67 3.51
CA GLN A 40 8.53 -18.08 3.90
C GLN A 40 7.96 -18.30 5.31
N GLU A 41 8.02 -17.26 6.13
CA GLU A 41 7.52 -17.27 7.49
C GLU A 41 6.00 -17.31 7.50
N ASP A 42 5.44 -18.27 8.24
CA ASP A 42 4.01 -18.35 8.46
C ASP A 42 3.66 -17.66 9.79
N PHE A 43 2.78 -16.67 9.70
CA PHE A 43 2.24 -15.91 10.82
C PHE A 43 0.83 -15.44 10.45
N HIS A 44 -0.01 -15.16 11.45
CA HIS A 44 -1.36 -14.67 11.21
C HIS A 44 -1.34 -13.15 11.11
N ILE A 45 -1.80 -12.63 9.99
CA ILE A 45 -1.86 -11.18 9.76
C ILE A 45 -2.97 -10.58 10.63
N THR A 46 -2.65 -9.51 11.34
CA THR A 46 -3.64 -8.66 12.02
C THR A 46 -3.78 -7.30 11.35
N GLU A 47 -2.68 -6.75 10.84
CA GLU A 47 -2.63 -5.45 10.13
C GLU A 47 -1.65 -5.54 8.96
N VAL A 48 -1.91 -4.77 7.91
CA VAL A 48 -1.00 -4.58 6.77
C VAL A 48 -0.80 -3.09 6.53
N SER A 49 0.44 -2.70 6.26
CA SER A 49 0.79 -1.37 5.76
C SER A 49 1.73 -1.51 4.57
N VAL A 50 1.50 -0.70 3.53
CA VAL A 50 2.38 -0.63 2.35
C VAL A 50 3.01 0.74 2.27
N THR A 51 4.32 0.82 2.19
CA THR A 51 5.03 2.09 1.99
C THR A 51 5.73 2.10 0.64
N LEU A 52 5.40 3.09 -0.20
CA LEU A 52 6.09 3.40 -1.44
C LEU A 52 7.19 4.41 -1.12
N ASN A 53 8.46 4.00 -1.28
CA ASN A 53 9.61 4.86 -0.98
C ASN A 53 10.12 5.50 -2.27
N ASP A 54 10.29 6.82 -2.21
CA ASP A 54 10.82 7.64 -3.30
C ASP A 54 10.10 7.38 -4.63
N ILE A 55 8.76 7.35 -4.58
CA ILE A 55 7.96 7.31 -5.80
C ILE A 55 7.91 8.72 -6.40
N ILE A 56 8.25 8.78 -7.69
CA ILE A 56 8.24 10.00 -8.50
C ILE A 56 7.37 9.71 -9.71
N HIS A 57 6.31 10.49 -9.90
CA HIS A 57 5.45 10.42 -11.08
C HIS A 57 4.64 11.71 -11.20
N THR A 58 4.55 12.26 -12.40
CA THR A 58 3.74 13.44 -12.72
C THR A 58 2.35 12.97 -13.14
N TRP A 59 1.29 13.63 -12.67
CA TRP A 59 -0.11 13.18 -12.86
C TRP A 59 -0.47 11.89 -12.12
N VAL A 60 -0.68 12.00 -10.81
CA VAL A 60 -1.18 10.91 -9.97
C VAL A 60 -2.46 10.28 -10.51
N GLY A 61 -3.31 11.05 -11.20
CA GLY A 61 -4.55 10.59 -11.81
C GLY A 61 -4.36 9.50 -12.85
N ASP A 62 -3.14 9.33 -13.35
CA ASP A 62 -2.81 8.29 -14.31
C ASP A 62 -2.53 6.94 -13.65
N LEU A 63 -2.11 6.97 -12.39
CA LEU A 63 -1.64 5.81 -11.64
C LEU A 63 -2.76 5.03 -10.94
N SER A 64 -2.59 3.71 -10.91
CA SER A 64 -3.25 2.81 -9.96
C SER A 64 -2.20 1.98 -9.26
N VAL A 65 -2.29 1.87 -7.93
CA VAL A 65 -1.37 1.07 -7.13
C VAL A 65 -2.15 0.02 -6.35
N ARG A 66 -1.71 -1.23 -6.44
CA ARG A 66 -2.39 -2.38 -5.83
C ARG A 66 -1.40 -3.30 -5.13
N LEU A 67 -1.84 -3.88 -4.03
CA LEU A 67 -1.20 -5.03 -3.40
C LEU A 67 -1.98 -6.29 -3.74
N ARG A 68 -1.28 -7.35 -4.15
CA ARG A 68 -1.87 -8.66 -4.40
C ARG A 68 -1.14 -9.73 -3.59
N HIS A 69 -1.91 -10.62 -2.97
CA HIS A 69 -1.39 -11.89 -2.49
C HIS A 69 -1.74 -12.98 -3.52
N LEU A 70 -0.74 -13.62 -4.11
CA LEU A 70 -0.92 -14.46 -5.30
C LEU A 70 -1.70 -15.74 -4.99
N GLU A 71 -1.42 -16.36 -3.86
CA GLU A 71 -1.93 -17.67 -3.48
C GLU A 71 -3.42 -17.60 -3.11
N SER A 72 -3.86 -16.54 -2.43
CA SER A 72 -5.29 -16.31 -2.15
C SER A 72 -6.02 -15.61 -3.30
N ASN A 73 -5.29 -15.03 -4.26
CA ASN A 73 -5.80 -14.10 -5.27
C ASN A 73 -6.49 -12.85 -4.71
N THR A 74 -6.24 -12.51 -3.43
CA THR A 74 -6.73 -11.27 -2.83
C THR A 74 -5.98 -10.09 -3.42
N VAL A 75 -6.71 -9.06 -3.86
CA VAL A 75 -6.17 -7.81 -4.41
C VAL A 75 -6.82 -6.64 -3.68
N VAL A 76 -6.01 -5.67 -3.28
CA VAL A 76 -6.45 -4.43 -2.65
C VAL A 76 -5.85 -3.24 -3.40
N ASP A 77 -6.70 -2.33 -3.86
CA ASP A 77 -6.28 -1.05 -4.43
C ASP A 77 -5.89 -0.08 -3.30
N LEU A 78 -4.64 0.38 -3.29
CA LEU A 78 -4.18 1.42 -2.35
C LEU A 78 -4.72 2.79 -2.76
N PHE A 79 -4.67 3.07 -4.06
CA PHE A 79 -5.39 4.14 -4.72
C PHE A 79 -5.56 3.82 -6.21
N GLN A 80 -6.56 4.43 -6.84
CA GLN A 80 -6.89 4.17 -8.23
C GLN A 80 -7.29 5.47 -8.95
N ARG A 81 -6.42 5.93 -9.84
CA ARG A 81 -6.60 7.07 -10.74
C ARG A 81 -7.32 8.26 -10.07
N PRO A 82 -6.72 8.87 -9.03
CA PRO A 82 -7.35 9.95 -8.28
C PRO A 82 -7.91 11.06 -9.18
N GLY A 83 -9.09 11.56 -8.85
CA GLY A 83 -9.82 12.55 -9.63
C GLY A 83 -10.71 11.98 -10.73
N LEU A 84 -10.66 10.68 -11.04
CA LEU A 84 -11.62 10.09 -11.96
C LEU A 84 -12.98 9.77 -11.33
N PRO A 85 -14.08 9.87 -12.11
CA PRO A 85 -14.20 10.54 -13.41
C PRO A 85 -14.50 12.05 -13.27
N LYS A 86 -14.41 12.62 -12.06
CA LYS A 86 -15.00 13.92 -11.71
C LYS A 86 -14.19 15.13 -12.15
N PHE A 87 -12.87 15.00 -12.24
CA PHE A 87 -11.96 16.12 -12.51
C PHE A 87 -11.59 16.24 -14.01
N SER A 88 -11.11 15.16 -14.62
CA SER A 88 -10.74 15.11 -16.04
C SER A 88 -10.84 13.66 -16.58
N SER A 89 -10.54 13.42 -17.85
CA SER A 89 -10.39 12.05 -18.39
C SER A 89 -9.13 11.33 -17.90
N SER A 90 -8.17 12.06 -17.33
CA SER A 90 -6.88 11.57 -16.83
C SER A 90 -6.75 11.70 -15.30
N GLY A 91 -7.80 12.12 -14.60
CA GLY A 91 -7.73 12.37 -13.15
C GLY A 91 -6.92 13.62 -12.82
N TYR A 92 -6.42 13.70 -11.58
CA TYR A 92 -5.64 14.83 -11.06
C TYR A 92 -4.25 14.92 -11.69
N CYS A 93 -3.85 16.13 -12.06
CA CYS A 93 -2.54 16.45 -12.64
C CYS A 93 -1.46 16.74 -11.58
N ASN A 94 -1.68 16.26 -10.36
CA ASN A 94 -0.84 16.54 -9.19
C ASN A 94 0.28 15.51 -9.10
N ASP A 95 1.45 15.91 -8.59
CA ASP A 95 2.66 15.09 -8.66
C ASP A 95 2.87 14.25 -7.39
N LEU A 96 3.48 13.09 -7.57
CA LEU A 96 4.14 12.32 -6.52
C LEU A 96 5.64 12.57 -6.54
N LYS A 97 6.21 12.84 -5.37
CA LYS A 97 7.65 13.05 -5.20
C LYS A 97 8.08 12.80 -3.75
N GLY A 98 8.03 11.54 -3.31
CA GLY A 98 8.46 11.19 -1.96
C GLY A 98 7.92 9.85 -1.46
N ASN A 99 7.65 9.80 -0.16
CA ASN A 99 7.28 8.56 0.55
C ASN A 99 5.81 8.55 0.94
N TYR A 100 5.10 7.50 0.58
CA TYR A 100 3.64 7.39 0.78
C TYR A 100 3.33 6.04 1.41
N SER A 101 2.78 6.07 2.62
CA SER A 101 2.41 4.86 3.37
C SER A 101 0.90 4.74 3.42
N PHE A 102 0.38 3.54 3.17
CA PHE A 102 -1.03 3.22 3.09
C PHE A 102 -1.36 2.15 4.12
N SER A 103 -2.32 2.44 5.01
CA SER A 103 -2.80 1.51 6.03
C SER A 103 -4.24 1.84 6.45
N ASP A 104 -4.93 0.86 7.04
CA ASP A 104 -6.30 1.05 7.55
C ASP A 104 -6.32 1.85 8.87
N ARG A 105 -5.15 2.21 9.41
CA ARG A 105 -4.99 3.02 10.63
C ARG A 105 -4.85 4.52 10.38
N SER A 106 -4.74 4.92 9.12
CA SER A 106 -4.70 6.33 8.77
C SER A 106 -6.11 6.81 8.46
N ASP A 107 -6.51 7.94 9.02
CA ASP A 107 -7.75 8.63 8.66
C ASP A 107 -7.54 9.64 7.52
N CYS A 108 -6.31 9.80 7.02
CA CYS A 108 -5.98 10.80 6.01
C CYS A 108 -6.37 10.31 4.60
N ASN A 109 -7.40 10.89 4.01
CA ASN A 109 -7.91 10.51 2.70
C ASN A 109 -6.95 10.97 1.58
N PHE A 110 -6.33 10.02 0.88
CA PHE A 110 -5.41 10.31 -0.23
C PHE A 110 -6.08 11.06 -1.40
N GLU A 111 -7.31 10.72 -1.76
CA GLU A 111 -8.07 11.34 -2.85
C GLU A 111 -8.27 12.84 -2.60
N GLU A 112 -8.60 13.21 -1.36
CA GLU A 112 -8.84 14.62 -0.96
C GLU A 112 -7.53 15.42 -0.92
N ILE A 113 -6.45 14.82 -0.43
CA ILE A 113 -5.14 15.46 -0.40
C ILE A 113 -4.59 15.64 -1.82
N ALA A 114 -4.77 14.64 -2.69
CA ALA A 114 -4.39 14.71 -4.10
C ALA A 114 -5.10 15.84 -4.85
N ALA A 115 -6.35 16.15 -4.51
CA ALA A 115 -7.12 17.21 -5.14
C ALA A 115 -6.62 18.64 -4.83
N THR A 116 -5.85 18.83 -3.76
CA THR A 116 -5.58 20.16 -3.18
C THR A 116 -4.12 20.58 -3.18
N HIS A 117 -3.19 19.68 -3.56
CA HIS A 117 -1.75 19.94 -3.48
C HIS A 117 -1.04 19.66 -4.79
N ALA A 118 -0.43 20.67 -5.41
CA ALA A 118 0.31 20.51 -6.67
C ALA A 118 1.34 19.36 -6.61
N VAL A 119 2.04 19.22 -5.47
CA VAL A 119 2.82 18.02 -5.12
C VAL A 119 2.21 17.44 -3.87
N ILE A 120 1.79 16.17 -3.92
CA ILE A 120 1.14 15.50 -2.80
C ILE A 120 2.18 15.31 -1.68
N PRO A 121 1.89 15.79 -0.45
CA PRO A 121 2.81 15.64 0.67
C PRO A 121 3.18 14.17 0.93
N SER A 122 4.43 13.89 1.29
CA SER A 122 4.78 12.58 1.85
C SER A 122 4.03 12.37 3.17
N GLY A 123 3.56 11.17 3.44
CA GLY A 123 2.73 10.93 4.62
C GLY A 123 2.11 9.54 4.69
N LYS A 124 1.23 9.40 5.67
CA LYS A 124 0.41 8.20 5.88
C LYS A 124 -1.01 8.48 5.43
N TYR A 125 -1.58 7.58 4.67
CA TYR A 125 -2.88 7.74 4.02
C TYR A 125 -3.73 6.49 4.22
N ALA A 126 -5.05 6.69 4.21
CA ALA A 126 -5.99 5.59 4.13
C ALA A 126 -5.87 4.92 2.76
N SER A 127 -5.88 3.59 2.73
CA SER A 127 -6.02 2.83 1.49
C SER A 127 -7.42 3.01 0.90
N LEU A 128 -7.53 3.04 -0.43
CA LEU A 128 -8.82 3.15 -1.12
C LEU A 128 -9.72 1.94 -0.82
N GLN A 129 -9.16 0.74 -0.82
CA GLN A 129 -9.80 -0.46 -0.33
C GLN A 129 -9.12 -0.90 0.97
N SER A 130 -9.91 -1.49 1.88
CA SER A 130 -9.40 -1.91 3.19
C SER A 130 -8.38 -3.03 3.05
N LEU A 131 -7.20 -2.80 3.65
CA LEU A 131 -6.13 -3.79 3.77
C LEU A 131 -6.45 -4.91 4.77
N SER A 132 -7.46 -4.74 5.63
CA SER A 132 -8.01 -5.80 6.48
C SER A 132 -8.56 -7.00 5.70
N ALA A 133 -8.70 -6.89 4.37
CA ALA A 133 -8.95 -8.03 3.47
C ALA A 133 -7.89 -9.13 3.59
N PHE A 134 -6.71 -8.81 4.13
CA PHE A 134 -5.63 -9.77 4.42
C PHE A 134 -5.61 -10.26 5.89
N SER A 135 -6.39 -9.65 6.79
CA SER A 135 -6.40 -10.03 8.21
C SER A 135 -6.93 -11.45 8.40
N GLY A 136 -6.28 -12.22 9.28
CA GLY A 136 -6.57 -13.63 9.54
C GLY A 136 -5.97 -14.59 8.51
N MET A 137 -5.40 -14.10 7.41
CA MET A 137 -4.63 -14.93 6.47
C MET A 137 -3.23 -15.22 7.01
N SER A 138 -2.60 -16.26 6.46
CA SER A 138 -1.16 -16.47 6.58
C SER A 138 -0.42 -15.35 5.84
N GLY A 139 0.65 -14.83 6.46
CA GLY A 139 1.61 -13.93 5.81
C GLY A 139 2.55 -14.60 4.81
N SER A 140 2.68 -15.93 4.86
CA SER A 140 3.50 -16.69 3.92
C SER A 140 2.90 -16.67 2.51
N GLY A 141 3.77 -16.66 1.50
CA GLY A 141 3.37 -16.61 0.09
C GLY A 141 4.04 -15.47 -0.66
N THR A 142 3.50 -15.21 -1.86
CA THR A 142 4.05 -14.23 -2.79
C THR A 142 3.18 -12.98 -2.78
N TRP A 143 3.78 -11.89 -2.31
CA TRP A 143 3.16 -10.57 -2.25
C TRP A 143 3.68 -9.72 -3.40
N GLN A 144 2.77 -9.24 -4.23
CA GLN A 144 3.08 -8.50 -5.44
C GLN A 144 2.57 -7.07 -5.34
N LEU A 145 3.46 -6.10 -5.50
CA LEU A 145 3.10 -4.71 -5.73
C LEU A 145 2.92 -4.48 -7.24
N ILE A 146 1.81 -3.87 -7.62
CA ILE A 146 1.49 -3.54 -9.01
C ILE A 146 1.26 -2.04 -9.11
N ILE A 147 2.09 -1.35 -9.90
CA ILE A 147 1.91 0.07 -10.22
C ILE A 147 1.64 0.19 -11.71
N LYS A 148 0.44 0.65 -12.06
CA LYS A 148 0.03 0.84 -13.43
C LYS A 148 -0.19 2.32 -13.71
N ASP A 149 0.57 2.83 -14.66
CA ASP A 149 0.20 4.04 -15.38
C ASP A 149 -0.74 3.67 -16.53
N SER A 150 -1.91 4.32 -16.61
CA SER A 150 -2.88 4.06 -17.67
C SER A 150 -3.08 5.22 -18.66
N SER A 151 -2.20 6.23 -18.62
CA SER A 151 -2.15 7.29 -19.62
C SER A 151 -0.72 7.39 -20.17
N ALA A 152 -0.58 7.86 -21.40
CA ALA A 152 0.74 8.03 -22.01
C ALA A 152 1.20 9.48 -21.87
N GLY A 153 2.51 9.72 -21.73
CA GLY A 153 3.12 11.04 -21.67
C GLY A 153 3.95 11.30 -20.41
N ASP A 154 3.82 10.46 -19.37
CA ASP A 154 4.37 10.70 -18.05
C ASP A 154 5.05 9.43 -17.50
N SER A 155 6.36 9.32 -17.69
CA SER A 155 7.13 8.22 -17.06
C SER A 155 7.44 8.54 -15.60
N GLY A 156 7.43 7.53 -14.73
CA GLY A 156 7.86 7.66 -13.35
C GLY A 156 8.79 6.55 -12.88
N SER A 157 9.07 6.55 -11.59
CA SER A 157 9.87 5.52 -10.93
C SER A 157 9.47 5.33 -9.49
N LEU A 158 9.74 4.13 -8.97
CA LEU A 158 9.72 3.79 -7.56
C LEU A 158 11.14 3.50 -7.10
N GLY A 159 11.56 4.02 -5.94
CA GLY A 159 12.86 3.69 -5.35
C GLY A 159 12.87 2.30 -4.68
N SER A 160 11.89 2.04 -3.82
CA SER A 160 11.62 0.73 -3.22
C SER A 160 10.21 0.70 -2.61
N TRP A 161 9.80 -0.44 -2.07
CA TRP A 161 8.59 -0.49 -1.26
C TRP A 161 8.77 -1.38 -0.03
N ASN A 162 8.00 -1.09 1.01
CA ASN A 162 7.91 -1.92 2.21
C ASN A 162 6.52 -2.49 2.36
N LEU A 163 6.49 -3.73 2.84
CA LEU A 163 5.30 -4.43 3.29
C LEU A 163 5.48 -4.74 4.77
N ASP A 164 4.70 -4.05 5.60
CA ASP A 164 4.73 -4.16 7.04
C ASP A 164 3.51 -4.95 7.51
N PHE A 165 3.74 -5.95 8.35
CA PHE A 165 2.69 -6.72 9.00
C PHE A 165 2.73 -6.51 10.50
N GLU A 166 1.58 -6.34 11.12
CA GLU A 166 1.43 -6.76 12.52
C GLU A 166 0.85 -8.17 12.56
N SER A 167 1.40 -8.99 13.44
CA SER A 167 1.02 -10.39 13.56
C SER A 167 0.96 -10.86 15.01
N GLU A 168 0.21 -11.95 15.22
CA GLU A 168 0.15 -12.74 16.45
C GLU A 168 0.84 -14.09 16.29
#